data_AF-A0A0K2T396-F1
#
_entry.id   AF-A0A0K2T396-F1
#
_cell.length_a   1.000
_cell.length_b   1.000
_cell.length_c   1.000
_cell.angle_alpha   90.00
_cell.angle_beta   90.00
_cell.angle_gamma   90.00
#
_symmetry.space_group_name_H-M   'P 1'
#
loop_
_entity.id
_entity.type
_entity.pdbx_description
1 polymer ?
#
loop_
_entity_poly.entity_id
_entity_poly.type
_entity_poly.pdbx_seq_one_letter_code
_entity_poly.pdbx_strand_id
1 'polypeptide(L)'
;MSETLPTGQLSNVPWRRSSVKYTNNEAYFDVIEEVDAIIDKSGATVSAEIHGYIDCVVKLSGMPDLTMSFMNPRMFDDTSFHPCVRYKRWDSEKILSFIPPDGNFRLMSYLVGSQSVVAIPIYVRHQLNFSSAGHGKLDITVGPKQTMG
;
A
#
# COMPACT_ATOMS: atom_id res chain seq x y z
N MET A 1 -31.54 11.06 -11.02
CA MET A 1 -30.66 12.21 -11.39
C MET A 1 -30.44 12.11 -12.88
N SER A 2 -30.50 13.22 -13.62
CA SER A 2 -30.40 13.22 -15.09
C SER A 2 -29.03 12.68 -15.54
N GLU A 3 -29.02 11.68 -16.41
CA GLU A 3 -27.79 11.13 -17.01
C GLU A 3 -27.27 11.98 -18.19
N THR A 4 -28.00 13.02 -18.58
CA THR A 4 -27.65 13.91 -19.69
C THR A 4 -26.65 14.98 -19.26
N LEU A 5 -25.45 14.88 -19.83
CA LEU A 5 -24.37 15.86 -19.71
C LEU A 5 -24.61 17.10 -20.60
N PRO A 6 -24.23 18.31 -20.16
CA PRO A 6 -24.14 19.49 -21.01
C PRO A 6 -23.27 19.24 -22.25
N THR A 7 -23.64 19.84 -23.38
CA THR A 7 -22.90 19.74 -24.65
C THR A 7 -21.45 20.20 -24.46
N GLY A 8 -20.49 19.30 -24.70
CA GLY A 8 -19.05 19.56 -24.57
C GLY A 8 -18.37 18.88 -23.37
N GLN A 9 -19.11 18.32 -22.41
CA GLN A 9 -18.54 17.44 -21.38
C GLN A 9 -18.50 15.98 -21.86
N LEU A 10 -17.30 15.40 -21.87
CA LEU A 10 -17.08 14.01 -22.30
C LEU A 10 -17.49 12.97 -21.24
N SER A 11 -17.65 13.37 -19.97
CA SER A 11 -17.96 12.49 -18.83
C SER A 11 -18.38 13.30 -17.60
N ASN A 12 -19.26 12.74 -16.75
CA ASN A 12 -19.59 13.23 -15.40
C ASN A 12 -18.48 12.91 -14.37
N VAL A 13 -17.49 12.12 -14.76
CA VAL A 13 -16.37 11.68 -13.93
C VAL A 13 -15.10 12.36 -14.45
N PRO A 14 -14.52 13.32 -13.71
CA PRO A 14 -13.51 14.22 -14.25
C PRO A 14 -12.19 13.51 -14.61
N TRP A 15 -11.89 12.37 -13.98
CA TRP A 15 -10.67 11.60 -14.22
C TRP A 15 -10.81 10.49 -15.27
N ARG A 16 -12.01 10.27 -15.86
CA ARG A 16 -12.22 9.17 -16.82
C ARG A 16 -13.10 9.58 -18.00
N ARG A 17 -12.63 9.30 -19.23
CA ARG A 17 -13.38 9.52 -20.47
C ARG A 17 -14.35 8.34 -20.72
N SER A 18 -15.55 8.64 -21.23
CA SER A 18 -16.62 7.66 -21.47
C SER A 18 -16.36 6.68 -22.62
N SER A 19 -15.46 7.01 -23.55
CA SER A 19 -15.26 6.29 -24.82
C SER A 19 -14.00 5.41 -24.90
N VAL A 20 -13.36 5.11 -23.77
CA VAL A 20 -12.16 4.25 -23.73
C VAL A 20 -12.50 2.83 -24.19
N LYS A 21 -11.69 2.26 -25.09
CA LYS A 21 -11.83 0.89 -25.59
C LYS A 21 -10.48 0.19 -25.61
N TYR A 22 -10.45 -1.04 -25.10
CA TYR A 22 -9.33 -1.95 -25.18
C TYR A 22 -9.77 -3.28 -25.79
N THR A 23 -8.89 -3.93 -26.54
CA THR A 23 -9.13 -5.29 -27.07
C THR A 23 -9.26 -6.30 -25.94
N ASN A 24 -8.41 -6.18 -24.92
CA ASN A 24 -8.43 -6.99 -23.70
C ASN A 24 -8.65 -6.07 -22.51
N ASN A 25 -9.57 -6.45 -21.62
CA ASN A 25 -9.87 -5.68 -20.42
C ASN A 25 -9.06 -6.26 -19.26
N GLU A 26 -8.13 -5.47 -18.73
CA GLU A 26 -7.17 -5.90 -17.70
C GLU A 26 -7.07 -4.82 -16.61
N ALA A 27 -6.90 -5.24 -15.35
CA ALA A 27 -6.63 -4.34 -14.24
C ALA A 27 -5.66 -5.02 -13.28
N TYR A 28 -4.53 -4.36 -13.02
CA TYR A 28 -3.47 -4.82 -12.12
C TYR A 28 -3.39 -3.89 -10.91
N PHE A 29 -3.12 -4.47 -9.74
CA PHE A 29 -2.99 -3.76 -8.48
C PHE A 29 -1.75 -4.28 -7.78
N ASP A 30 -0.78 -3.40 -7.57
CA ASP A 30 0.47 -3.70 -6.89
C ASP A 30 0.41 -3.08 -5.50
N VAL A 31 0.63 -3.91 -4.47
CA VAL A 31 0.76 -3.49 -3.08
C VAL A 31 2.26 -3.38 -2.78
N ILE A 32 2.73 -2.17 -2.51
CA ILE A 32 4.13 -1.89 -2.19
C ILE A 32 4.20 -1.41 -0.75
N GLU A 33 5.09 -2.03 0.02
CA GLU A 33 5.28 -1.76 1.44
C GLU A 33 6.76 -1.54 1.75
N GLU A 34 7.05 -0.51 2.53
CA GLU A 34 8.36 -0.20 3.10
C GLU A 34 8.31 -0.39 4.61
N VAL A 35 9.25 -1.15 5.17
CA VAL A 35 9.29 -1.47 6.60
C VAL A 35 10.43 -0.70 7.25
N ASP A 36 10.07 0.27 8.09
CA ASP A 36 11.00 0.99 8.94
C ASP A 36 11.04 0.35 10.32
N ALA A 37 12.22 -0.06 10.79
CA ALA A 37 12.35 -0.71 12.09
C ALA A 37 13.66 -0.39 12.81
N ILE A 38 13.56 -0.22 14.13
CA ILE A 38 14.70 -0.14 15.05
C ILE A 38 14.77 -1.45 15.84
N ILE A 39 15.90 -2.14 15.73
CA ILE A 39 16.17 -3.39 16.46
C ILE A 39 17.28 -3.13 17.46
N ASP A 40 17.07 -3.53 18.72
CA ASP A 40 18.11 -3.40 19.74
C ASP A 40 19.19 -4.48 19.64
N LYS A 41 20.24 -4.35 20.45
CA LYS A 41 21.37 -5.30 20.49
C LYS A 41 21.01 -6.73 20.89
N SER A 42 19.84 -6.94 21.50
CA SER A 42 19.34 -8.26 21.89
C SER A 42 18.53 -8.93 20.77
N GLY A 43 18.23 -8.18 19.70
CA GLY A 43 17.37 -8.62 18.60
C GLY A 43 15.88 -8.34 18.84
N ALA A 44 15.54 -7.55 19.87
CA ALA A 44 14.16 -7.13 20.13
C ALA A 44 13.81 -5.91 19.27
N THR A 45 12.58 -5.88 18.76
CA THR A 45 12.06 -4.74 17.99
C THR A 45 11.68 -3.61 18.95
N VAL A 46 12.35 -2.47 18.81
CA VAL A 46 12.10 -1.25 19.59
C VAL A 46 10.95 -0.45 18.96
N SER A 47 10.99 -0.28 17.65
CA SER A 47 9.93 0.32 16.86
C SER A 47 9.87 -0.35 15.50
N ALA A 48 8.68 -0.43 14.93
CA ALA A 48 8.49 -0.87 13.57
C ALA A 48 7.19 -0.30 13.00
N GLU A 49 7.26 0.21 11.77
CA GLU A 49 6.13 0.73 11.03
C GLU A 49 6.24 0.30 9.56
N ILE A 50 5.10 0.25 8.89
CA ILE A 50 5.02 -0.04 7.46
C ILE A 50 4.37 1.14 6.76
N HIS A 51 5.08 1.75 5.82
CA HIS A 51 4.52 2.71 4.89
C HIS A 51 4.13 1.97 3.62
N GLY A 52 2.85 1.98 3.28
CA GLY A 52 2.32 1.22 2.16
C GLY A 52 1.56 2.07 1.17
N TYR A 53 1.52 1.61 -0.08
CA TYR A 53 0.64 2.17 -1.11
C TYR A 53 0.22 1.12 -2.13
N ILE A 54 -0.89 1.43 -2.82
CA ILE A 54 -1.42 0.61 -3.89
C ILE A 54 -1.33 1.39 -5.19
N ASP A 55 -0.43 0.98 -6.07
CA ASP A 55 -0.37 1.47 -7.45
C ASP A 55 -1.16 0.51 -8.35
N CYS A 56 -1.76 1.04 -9.40
CA CYS A 56 -2.59 0.22 -10.27
C CYS A 56 -2.48 0.63 -11.73
N VAL A 57 -2.66 -0.36 -12.60
CA VAL A 57 -2.67 -0.22 -14.05
C VAL A 57 -4.00 -0.71 -14.56
N VAL A 58 -4.88 0.21 -14.96
CA VAL A 58 -6.24 -0.11 -15.39
C VAL A 58 -6.40 0.12 -16.88
N LYS A 59 -6.66 -0.95 -17.62
CA LYS A 59 -6.97 -0.98 -19.05
C LYS A 59 -8.34 -1.60 -19.28
N LEU A 60 -9.37 -0.88 -18.82
CA LEU A 60 -10.77 -1.33 -18.92
C LEU A 60 -11.53 -0.44 -19.90
N SER A 61 -12.45 -1.02 -20.67
CA SER A 61 -13.29 -0.28 -21.61
C SER A 61 -14.47 0.39 -20.90
N GLY A 62 -14.96 1.50 -21.43
CA GLY A 62 -16.13 2.22 -20.91
C GLY A 62 -15.91 2.83 -19.53
N MET A 63 -16.93 2.76 -18.68
CA MET A 63 -17.00 3.36 -17.34
C MET A 63 -17.17 2.27 -16.26
N PRO A 64 -16.15 1.43 -15.99
CA PRO A 64 -16.24 0.38 -14.99
C PRO A 64 -16.35 0.97 -13.58
N ASP A 65 -17.22 0.39 -12.77
CA ASP A 65 -17.33 0.68 -11.34
C ASP A 65 -16.73 -0.49 -10.55
N LEU A 66 -15.58 -0.26 -9.93
CA LEU A 66 -14.83 -1.30 -9.23
C LEU A 66 -15.13 -1.25 -7.73
N THR A 67 -15.12 -2.44 -7.13
CA THR A 67 -15.21 -2.65 -5.69
C THR A 67 -14.02 -3.52 -5.26
N MET A 68 -13.23 -3.05 -4.31
CA MET A 68 -12.10 -3.77 -3.74
C MET A 68 -12.25 -3.86 -2.22
N SER A 69 -12.06 -5.05 -1.68
CA SER A 69 -12.18 -5.35 -0.25
C SER A 69 -10.92 -6.04 0.25
N PHE A 70 -10.52 -5.74 1.48
CA PHE A 70 -9.40 -6.39 2.14
C PHE A 70 -9.89 -7.38 3.19
N MET A 71 -9.10 -8.42 3.47
CA MET A 71 -9.41 -9.38 4.52
C MET A 71 -9.40 -8.74 5.92
N ASN A 72 -8.46 -7.80 6.15
CA ASN A 72 -8.37 -7.06 7.40
C ASN A 72 -8.14 -5.56 7.15
N PRO A 73 -9.18 -4.81 6.77
CA PRO A 73 -9.04 -3.39 6.45
C PRO A 73 -8.77 -2.51 7.67
N ARG A 74 -8.87 -3.06 8.89
CA ARG A 74 -8.56 -2.34 10.13
C ARG A 74 -7.06 -2.17 10.37
N MET A 75 -6.21 -2.83 9.57
CA MET A 75 -4.75 -2.70 9.66
C MET A 75 -4.24 -1.36 9.13
N PHE A 76 -5.04 -0.68 8.31
CA PHE A 76 -4.64 0.56 7.65
C PHE A 76 -4.96 1.77 8.52
N ASP A 77 -3.91 2.42 8.99
CA ASP A 77 -3.93 3.73 9.64
C ASP A 77 -3.56 4.82 8.61
N ASP A 78 -3.87 6.09 8.94
CA ASP A 78 -3.50 7.29 8.17
C ASP A 78 -3.68 7.16 6.64
N THR A 79 -4.84 6.68 6.22
CA THR A 79 -5.10 6.39 4.80
C THR A 79 -5.33 7.66 3.98
N SER A 80 -4.65 7.75 2.84
CA SER A 80 -4.90 8.75 1.80
C SER A 80 -5.37 8.08 0.51
N PHE A 81 -6.28 8.72 -0.23
CA PHE A 81 -6.92 8.13 -1.40
C PHE A 81 -6.79 8.99 -2.64
N HIS A 82 -6.76 8.34 -3.80
CA HIS A 82 -7.03 9.01 -5.07
C HIS A 82 -8.46 9.60 -5.05
N PRO A 83 -8.70 10.76 -5.68
CA PRO A 83 -10.04 11.37 -5.78
C PRO A 83 -11.14 10.48 -6.38
N CYS A 84 -10.77 9.38 -7.03
CA CYS A 84 -11.72 8.44 -7.60
C CYS A 84 -12.45 7.57 -6.57
N VAL A 85 -11.94 7.51 -5.35
CA VAL A 85 -12.47 6.69 -4.26
C VAL A 85 -13.66 7.39 -3.59
N ARG A 86 -14.76 6.66 -3.46
CA ARG A 86 -15.94 7.09 -2.71
C ARG A 86 -15.67 6.95 -1.21
N TYR A 87 -15.07 7.98 -0.61
CA TYR A 87 -14.66 7.98 0.81
C TYR A 87 -15.76 7.54 1.78
N LYS A 88 -17.02 7.97 1.59
CA LYS A 88 -18.14 7.59 2.47
C LYS A 88 -18.30 6.07 2.61
N ARG A 89 -18.05 5.32 1.53
CA ARG A 89 -18.17 3.86 1.53
C ARG A 89 -16.97 3.19 2.21
N TRP A 90 -15.78 3.77 2.07
CA TRP A 90 -14.62 3.36 2.86
C TRP A 90 -14.86 3.59 4.36
N ASP A 91 -15.43 4.74 4.72
CA ASP A 91 -15.69 5.09 6.11
C ASP A 91 -16.69 4.11 6.77
N SER A 92 -17.83 3.87 6.12
CA SER A 92 -18.91 3.02 6.67
C SER A 92 -18.67 1.52 6.52
N GLU A 93 -18.16 1.07 5.37
CA GLU A 93 -18.10 -0.36 5.02
C GLU A 93 -16.67 -0.89 4.97
N LYS A 94 -15.65 -0.01 5.00
CA LYS A 94 -14.23 -0.36 4.79
C LYS A 94 -14.01 -1.07 3.44
N ILE A 95 -14.77 -0.61 2.43
CA ILE A 95 -14.71 -1.07 1.04
C ILE A 95 -14.27 0.10 0.16
N LEU A 96 -13.29 -0.15 -0.72
CA LEU A 96 -12.92 0.79 -1.76
C LEU A 96 -13.86 0.64 -2.94
N SER A 97 -14.53 1.74 -3.31
CA SER A 97 -15.43 1.78 -4.44
C SER A 97 -15.13 3.00 -5.30
N PHE A 98 -14.87 2.78 -6.58
CA PHE A 98 -14.32 3.81 -7.46
C PHE A 98 -14.55 3.49 -8.94
N ILE A 99 -14.67 4.55 -9.74
CA ILE A 99 -14.47 4.47 -11.19
C ILE A 99 -13.01 4.84 -11.43
N PRO A 100 -12.11 3.93 -11.86
CA PRO A 100 -10.68 4.22 -11.95
C PRO A 100 -10.33 5.19 -13.09
N PRO A 101 -9.33 6.08 -12.92
CA PRO A 101 -8.60 6.65 -14.04
C PRO A 101 -8.14 5.57 -15.03
N ASP A 102 -7.87 5.99 -16.25
CA ASP A 102 -7.32 5.12 -17.28
C ASP A 102 -5.80 5.07 -17.19
N GLY A 103 -5.19 3.89 -17.34
CA GLY A 103 -3.75 3.71 -17.25
C GLY A 103 -3.23 3.59 -15.80
N ASN A 104 -2.06 4.19 -15.55
CA ASN A 104 -1.34 4.05 -14.27
C ASN A 104 -1.73 5.15 -13.28
N PHE A 105 -2.05 4.80 -12.04
CA PHE A 105 -2.26 5.77 -10.95
C PHE A 105 -2.07 5.12 -9.57
N ARG A 106 -1.81 5.95 -8.55
CA ARG A 106 -1.83 5.53 -7.15
C ARG A 106 -3.25 5.57 -6.63
N LEU A 107 -3.79 4.44 -6.18
CA LEU A 107 -5.14 4.33 -5.64
C LEU A 107 -5.24 4.80 -4.19
N MET A 108 -4.29 4.36 -3.34
CA MET A 108 -4.24 4.75 -1.94
C MET A 108 -2.82 4.65 -1.36
N SER A 109 -2.57 5.36 -0.27
CA SER A 109 -1.42 5.13 0.64
C SER A 109 -1.92 4.96 2.07
N TYR A 110 -1.14 4.29 2.90
CA TYR A 110 -1.51 3.92 4.27
C TYR A 110 -0.28 3.70 5.15
N LEU A 111 -0.50 3.70 6.46
CA LEU A 111 0.45 3.27 7.47
C LEU A 111 -0.06 1.99 8.14
N VAL A 112 0.85 1.08 8.54
CA VAL A 112 0.55 -0.03 9.44
C VAL A 112 1.55 0.01 10.60
N GLY A 113 1.10 0.22 11.83
CA GLY A 113 2.02 0.22 12.97
C GLY A 113 1.43 0.55 14.33
N SER A 114 0.31 1.28 14.42
CA SER A 114 -0.21 1.69 15.74
C SER A 114 -0.92 0.57 16.51
N GLN A 115 -1.42 -0.47 15.82
CA GLN A 115 -2.23 -1.54 16.44
C GLN A 115 -1.78 -2.96 16.09
N SER A 116 -0.73 -3.12 15.27
CA SER A 116 -0.30 -4.40 14.72
C SER A 116 1.18 -4.65 14.98
N VAL A 117 1.52 -5.88 15.36
CA VAL A 117 2.93 -6.30 15.46
C VAL A 117 3.49 -6.42 14.05
N VAL A 118 4.41 -5.52 13.68
CA VAL A 118 5.11 -5.57 12.39
C VAL A 118 6.09 -6.74 12.40
N ALA A 119 5.94 -7.62 11.42
CA ALA A 119 6.74 -8.81 11.31
C ALA A 119 8.06 -8.50 10.59
N ILE A 120 9.16 -8.48 11.33
CA ILE A 120 10.49 -8.19 10.77
C ILE A 120 11.02 -9.44 10.04
N PRO A 121 11.29 -9.39 8.71
CA PRO A 121 11.59 -10.57 7.90
C PRO A 121 13.05 -11.04 8.00
N ILE A 122 13.91 -10.25 8.65
CA ILE A 122 15.33 -10.53 8.83
C ILE A 122 15.73 -10.41 10.30
N TYR A 123 16.80 -11.09 10.68
CA TYR A 123 17.49 -10.84 11.93
C TYR A 123 18.96 -10.51 11.67
N VAL A 124 19.53 -9.73 12.57
CA VAL A 124 20.96 -9.43 12.60
C VAL A 124 21.51 -9.91 13.94
N ARG A 125 22.51 -10.79 13.90
CA ARG A 125 23.32 -11.12 15.07
C ARG A 125 24.67 -10.42 14.93
N HIS A 126 25.13 -9.77 15.98
CA HIS A 126 26.40 -9.07 15.98
C HIS A 126 27.20 -9.36 17.26
N GLN A 127 28.53 -9.46 17.12
CA GLN A 127 29.46 -9.55 18.24
C GLN A 127 30.55 -8.49 18.07
N LEU A 128 30.72 -7.65 19.08
CA LEU A 128 31.70 -6.56 19.09
C LEU A 128 32.63 -6.73 20.29
N ASN A 129 33.92 -6.89 20.02
CA ASN A 129 34.95 -7.07 21.05
C ASN A 129 36.04 -6.02 20.85
N PHE A 130 36.32 -5.23 21.89
CA PHE A 130 37.44 -4.28 21.90
C PHE A 130 38.56 -4.80 22.81
N SER A 131 39.80 -4.64 22.37
CA SER A 131 41.01 -4.95 23.12
C SER A 131 41.63 -3.68 23.70
N SER A 132 42.17 -3.78 24.91
CA SER A 132 42.95 -2.71 25.55
C SER A 132 44.22 -2.32 24.76
N ALA A 133 44.66 -3.16 23.82
CA ALA A 133 45.78 -2.90 22.92
C ALA A 133 45.41 -2.03 21.69
N GLY A 134 44.18 -1.50 21.62
CA GLY A 134 43.76 -0.60 20.53
C GLY A 134 43.22 -1.30 19.28
N HIS A 135 42.96 -2.61 19.34
CA HIS A 135 42.37 -3.39 18.26
C HIS A 135 40.93 -3.80 18.59
N GLY A 136 40.08 -4.01 17.58
CA GLY A 136 38.70 -4.47 17.76
C GLY A 136 38.29 -5.52 16.72
N LYS A 137 37.29 -6.33 17.06
CA LYS A 137 36.68 -7.32 16.17
C LYS A 137 35.17 -7.12 16.13
N LEU A 138 34.60 -7.11 14.93
CA LEU A 138 33.17 -7.06 14.67
C LEU A 138 32.78 -8.25 13.79
N ASP A 139 31.92 -9.12 14.30
CA ASP A 139 31.33 -10.22 13.54
C ASP A 139 29.83 -9.92 13.35
N ILE A 140 29.33 -9.97 12.10
CA ILE A 140 27.91 -9.74 11.76
C ILE A 140 27.39 -10.96 10.99
N THR A 141 26.20 -11.43 11.35
CA THR A 141 25.44 -12.45 10.64
C THR A 141 24.04 -11.95 10.38
N VAL A 142 23.63 -11.99 9.10
CA VAL A 142 22.27 -11.65 8.67
C VAL A 142 21.58 -12.93 8.22
N GLY A 143 20.34 -13.13 8.66
CA GLY A 143 19.57 -14.29 8.24
C GLY A 143 18.07 -14.00 8.14
N PRO A 144 17.31 -14.87 7.46
CA PRO A 144 15.86 -14.74 7.40
C PRO A 144 15.26 -15.04 8.79
N LYS A 145 14.28 -14.23 9.20
CA LYS A 145 13.44 -14.48 10.37
C LYS A 145 12.10 -14.96 9.85
N GLN A 146 11.74 -16.21 10.18
CA GLN A 146 10.41 -16.71 9.84
C GLN A 146 9.38 -15.88 10.60
N THR A 147 8.64 -15.08 9.85
CA THR A 147 7.44 -14.41 10.32
C THR A 147 6.30 -15.40 10.11
N MET A 148 5.53 -15.70 11.15
CA MET A 148 4.30 -16.49 11.00
C MET A 148 3.35 -15.65 10.14
N GLY A 149 3.11 -16.11 8.90
CA GLY A 149 2.03 -15.63 8.05
C GLY A 149 0.73 -16.34 8.39
#